data_AF-A0A353D3Y3-F1
#
_entry.id   AF-A0A353D3Y3-F1
#
_cell.length_a   1.000
_cell.length_b   1.000
_cell.length_c   1.000
_cell.angle_alpha   90.00
_cell.angle_beta   90.00
_cell.angle_gamma   90.00
#
_symmetry.space_group_name_H-M   'P 1'
#
loop_
_entity.id
_entity.type
_entity.pdbx_description
1 polymer ?
#
loop_
_entity_poly.entity_id
_entity_poly.type
_entity_poly.pdbx_seq_one_letter_code
_entity_poly.pdbx_strand_id
1 'polypeptide(L)'
;MITFKSIPDLEQVRNDPLYATIKSLFLPVISEYPDYRPGDDGYLVLMEPGDVDRGLDDLDIPYRLSQVPFEAVEMIGDHFHGVYIPNNHSR
;
A
#
# COMPACT_ATOMS: atom_id res chain seq x y z
N MET A 1 10.43 0.99 3.08
CA MET A 1 9.12 0.40 2.72
C MET A 1 8.65 -0.50 3.85
N ILE A 2 7.39 -0.34 4.28
CA ILE A 2 6.77 -1.14 5.35
C ILE A 2 5.49 -1.77 4.82
N THR A 3 5.31 -3.08 5.02
CA THR A 3 4.18 -3.84 4.50
C THR A 3 3.25 -4.28 5.62
N PHE A 4 1.94 -4.13 5.41
CA PHE A 4 0.90 -4.50 6.37
C PHE A 4 0.04 -5.60 5.78
N LYS A 5 0.23 -6.84 6.25
CA LYS A 5 -0.51 -8.04 5.84
C LYS A 5 -1.39 -8.59 6.95
N SER A 6 -1.32 -8.03 8.15
CA SER A 6 -2.09 -8.47 9.32
C SER A 6 -2.23 -7.34 10.34
N ILE A 7 -3.24 -7.41 11.22
CA ILE A 7 -3.44 -6.41 12.28
C ILE A 7 -2.16 -6.20 13.13
N PRO A 8 -1.41 -7.24 13.54
CA PRO A 8 -0.14 -7.07 14.25
C PRO A 8 0.92 -6.24 13.51
N ASP A 9 0.87 -6.18 12.17
CA ASP A 9 1.85 -5.39 11.42
C ASP A 9 1.72 -3.89 11.68
N LEU A 10 0.56 -3.42 12.17
CA LEU A 10 0.37 -2.02 12.59
C LEU A 10 1.31 -1.61 13.72
N GLU A 11 1.83 -2.58 14.50
CA GLU A 11 2.79 -2.33 15.56
C GLU A 11 4.11 -1.75 15.06
N GLN A 12 4.49 -2.05 13.81
CA GLN A 12 5.71 -1.54 13.18
C GLN A 12 5.73 0.00 13.11
N VAL A 13 4.54 0.61 13.07
CA VAL A 13 4.36 2.07 12.95
C VAL A 13 3.59 2.66 14.13
N ARG A 14 3.52 1.97 15.28
CA ARG A 14 2.77 2.43 16.46
C ARG A 14 3.12 3.87 16.89
N ASN A 15 4.40 4.23 16.76
CA ASN A 15 4.92 5.56 17.15
C ASN A 15 5.07 6.51 15.94
N ASP A 16 4.65 6.09 14.75
CA ASP A 16 4.72 6.89 13.54
C ASP A 16 3.56 7.92 13.51
N PRO A 17 3.79 9.17 13.07
CA PRO A 17 2.72 10.16 12.90
C PRO A 17 1.56 9.69 12.01
N LEU A 18 1.80 8.76 11.10
CA LEU A 18 0.82 8.20 10.17
C LEU A 18 0.06 6.99 10.72
N TYR A 19 0.35 6.54 11.96
CA TYR A 19 -0.29 5.36 12.55
C TYR A 19 -1.82 5.38 12.43
N ALA A 20 -2.44 6.51 12.75
CA ALA A 20 -3.89 6.67 12.69
C ALA A 20 -4.43 6.51 11.25
N THR A 21 -3.75 7.12 10.28
CA THR A 21 -4.09 7.03 8.85
C THR A 21 -3.95 5.61 8.34
N ILE A 22 -2.81 4.96 8.60
CA ILE A 22 -2.53 3.58 8.20
C ILE A 22 -3.59 2.64 8.78
N LYS A 23 -3.89 2.78 10.07
CA LYS A 23 -4.93 1.99 10.72
C LYS A 23 -6.32 2.20 10.10
N SER A 24 -6.68 3.45 9.76
CA SER A 24 -7.98 3.74 9.14
C SER A 24 -8.12 3.21 7.72
N LEU A 25 -7.02 3.08 6.98
CA LEU A 25 -7.01 2.52 5.62
C LEU A 25 -6.98 0.99 5.65
N PHE A 26 -6.26 0.40 6.60
CA PHE A 26 -6.00 -1.03 6.62
C PHE A 26 -7.11 -1.86 7.30
N LEU A 27 -7.73 -1.33 8.37
CA LEU A 27 -8.79 -2.08 9.05
C LEU A 27 -10.01 -2.38 8.17
N PRO A 28 -10.49 -1.48 7.29
CA PRO A 28 -11.56 -1.79 6.35
C PRO A 28 -11.21 -2.95 5.42
N VAL A 29 -9.99 -2.98 4.88
CA VAL A 29 -9.51 -4.06 3.99
C VAL A 29 -9.64 -5.42 4.66
N ILE A 30 -9.15 -5.56 5.90
CA ILE A 30 -9.27 -6.84 6.63
C ILE A 30 -10.72 -7.15 7.02
N SER A 31 -11.49 -6.14 7.43
CA SER A 31 -12.85 -6.36 7.98
C SER A 31 -13.86 -6.78 6.93
N GLU A 32 -13.57 -6.53 5.65
CA GLU A 32 -14.42 -6.92 4.52
C GLU A 32 -14.39 -8.43 4.27
N TYR A 33 -13.33 -9.13 4.68
CA TYR A 33 -13.10 -10.55 4.41
C TYR A 33 -12.99 -11.37 5.71
N PRO A 34 -13.92 -12.30 5.98
CA PRO A 34 -13.86 -13.17 7.16
C PRO A 34 -12.60 -14.05 7.22
N ASP A 35 -12.10 -14.46 6.06
CA ASP A 35 -10.91 -15.30 5.88
C ASP A 35 -9.83 -14.55 5.09
N TYR A 36 -9.53 -13.31 5.49
CA TYR A 36 -8.60 -12.42 4.79
C TYR A 36 -7.25 -13.08 4.46
N ARG A 37 -6.90 -13.07 3.18
CA ARG A 37 -5.66 -13.55 2.57
C ARG A 37 -5.01 -12.39 1.83
N PRO A 38 -3.93 -11.80 2.36
CA PRO A 38 -3.27 -10.64 1.75
C PRO A 38 -2.89 -10.79 0.28
N GLY A 39 -2.52 -12.00 -0.14
CA GLY A 39 -2.15 -12.28 -1.52
C GLY A 39 -3.33 -12.19 -2.50
N ASP A 40 -4.54 -12.48 -2.03
CA ASP A 40 -5.76 -12.56 -2.84
C ASP A 40 -6.63 -11.29 -2.67
N ASP A 41 -6.72 -10.79 -1.43
CA ASP A 41 -7.62 -9.71 -1.01
C ASP A 41 -6.95 -8.32 -1.01
N GLY A 42 -5.65 -8.28 -1.34
CA GLY A 42 -4.83 -7.07 -1.33
C GLY A 42 -4.31 -6.69 0.06
N TYR A 43 -3.36 -5.75 0.12
CA TYR A 43 -2.72 -5.31 1.36
C TYR A 43 -2.17 -3.88 1.23
N LEU A 44 -1.73 -3.29 2.35
CA LEU A 44 -1.21 -1.92 2.38
C LEU A 44 0.32 -1.90 2.43
N VAL A 45 0.91 -0.98 1.68
CA VAL A 45 2.35 -0.70 1.70
C VAL A 45 2.57 0.78 1.98
N LEU A 46 3.36 1.10 3.01
CA LEU A 46 3.86 2.45 3.26
C LEU A 46 5.21 2.63 2.55
N MET A 47 5.25 3.60 1.66
CA MET A 47 6.44 4.04 0.95
C MET A 47 6.98 5.32 1.58
N GLU A 48 8.26 5.34 1.94
CA GLU A 48 8.93 6.51 2.49
C GLU A 48 9.70 7.26 1.40
N PRO A 49 10.12 8.52 1.62
CA PRO A 49 10.85 9.29 0.60
C PRO A 49 12.11 8.60 0.06
N GLY A 50 12.76 7.75 0.86
CA GLY A 50 13.92 6.97 0.44
C GLY A 50 13.61 5.79 -0.49
N ASP A 51 12.35 5.37 -0.59
CA ASP A 51 11.93 4.22 -1.40
C ASP A 51 11.51 4.60 -2.83
N VAL A 52 11.40 5.90 -3.15
CA VAL A 52 10.80 6.39 -4.41
C VAL A 52 11.49 5.86 -5.67
N ASP A 53 12.81 5.70 -5.63
CA ASP A 53 13.62 5.22 -6.76
C ASP A 53 13.98 3.74 -6.69
N ARG A 54 13.48 3.03 -5.67
CA ARG A 54 13.65 1.58 -5.52
C ARG A 54 12.76 0.85 -6.54
N GLY A 55 13.27 -0.25 -7.11
CA GLY A 55 12.44 -1.17 -7.90
C GLY A 55 11.42 -1.86 -7.03
N LEU A 56 10.17 -1.97 -7.50
CA LEU A 56 9.05 -2.57 -6.77
C LEU A 56 8.81 -4.04 -7.19
N ASP A 57 9.87 -4.72 -7.62
CA ASP A 57 9.83 -6.11 -8.07
C ASP A 57 9.30 -7.06 -6.97
N ASP A 58 9.49 -6.69 -5.70
CA ASP A 58 8.97 -7.40 -4.52
C ASP A 58 7.45 -7.24 -4.31
N LEU A 59 6.82 -6.32 -5.04
CA LEU A 59 5.37 -6.11 -5.09
C LEU A 59 4.77 -6.57 -6.44
N ASP A 60 5.54 -7.30 -7.26
CA ASP A 60 5.17 -7.68 -8.63
C ASP A 60 4.85 -6.47 -9.55
N ILE A 61 5.42 -5.30 -9.22
CA ILE A 61 5.29 -4.08 -10.02
C ILE A 61 6.62 -3.86 -10.76
N PRO A 62 6.67 -3.98 -12.10
CA PRO A 62 7.92 -3.91 -12.88
C PRO A 62 8.44 -2.47 -13.07
N TYR A 63 8.04 -1.56 -12.19
CA TYR A 63 8.31 -0.12 -12.26
C TYR A 63 8.78 0.40 -10.91
N ARG A 64 9.47 1.54 -10.93
CA ARG A 64 9.71 2.34 -9.71
C ARG A 64 8.46 3.15 -9.38
N LEU A 65 8.31 3.56 -8.12
CA LEU A 65 7.20 4.43 -7.73
C LEU A 65 7.17 5.74 -8.56
N SER A 66 8.33 6.31 -8.86
CA SER A 66 8.47 7.50 -9.71
C SER A 66 8.03 7.30 -11.17
N GLN A 67 7.80 6.04 -11.58
CA GLN A 67 7.40 5.66 -12.93
C GLN A 67 5.97 5.13 -12.98
N VAL A 68 5.32 4.90 -11.83
CA VAL A 68 3.92 4.47 -11.79
C VAL A 68 3.04 5.64 -12.28
N PRO A 69 2.20 5.44 -13.30
CA PRO A 69 1.28 6.49 -13.73
C PRO A 69 0.33 6.87 -12.57
N PHE A 70 0.36 8.16 -12.20
CA PHE A 70 -0.19 8.75 -10.97
C PHE A 70 -1.71 8.60 -10.75
N GLU A 71 -2.45 8.04 -11.70
CA GLU A 71 -3.89 7.76 -11.64
C GLU A 71 -4.23 6.39 -12.24
N ALA A 72 -3.38 5.39 -12.04
CA ALA A 72 -3.63 4.06 -12.55
C ALA A 72 -4.03 3.11 -11.41
N VAL A 73 -5.29 2.69 -11.43
CA VAL A 73 -5.63 1.33 -11.02
C VAL A 73 -5.29 0.45 -12.23
N GLU A 74 -4.19 -0.27 -12.16
CA GLU A 74 -3.80 -1.22 -13.21
C GLU A 74 -4.11 -2.64 -12.77
N MET A 75 -4.64 -3.46 -13.69
CA MET A 75 -4.89 -4.88 -13.44
C MET A 75 -3.62 -5.64 -13.80
N ILE A 76 -2.98 -6.24 -12.80
CA ILE A 76 -1.78 -7.07 -12.97
C ILE A 76 -2.15 -8.50 -12.54
N GLY A 77 -2.19 -9.43 -13.50
CA GLY A 77 -2.75 -10.75 -13.27
C GLY A 77 -4.26 -10.67 -13.00
N ASP A 78 -4.68 -11.16 -11.85
CA ASP A 78 -6.05 -11.16 -11.32
C ASP A 78 -6.30 -10.09 -10.22
N HIS A 79 -5.32 -9.23 -9.96
CA HIS A 79 -5.37 -8.24 -8.89
C HIS A 79 -5.38 -6.80 -9.43
N PHE A 80 -6.08 -5.91 -8.72
CA PHE A 80 -6.04 -4.47 -8.99
C PHE A 80 -4.94 -3.81 -8.14
N HIS A 81 -3.96 -3.21 -8.80
CA HIS A 81 -2.90 -2.43 -8.16
C HIS A 81 -3.28 -0.96 -8.25
N GLY A 82 -3.62 -0.35 -7.10
CA GLY A 82 -3.94 1.07 -7.01
C GLY A 82 -2.90 1.81 -6.18
N VAL A 83 -2.25 2.81 -6.76
CA VAL A 83 -1.41 3.75 -6.00
C VAL A 83 -2.25 4.99 -5.70
N TYR A 84 -2.63 5.15 -4.44
CA TYR A 84 -3.32 6.36 -3.97
C TYR A 84 -2.35 7.24 -3.21
N ILE A 85 -2.03 8.42 -3.76
CA ILE A 85 -1.23 9.45 -3.08
C ILE A 85 -2.20 10.53 -2.56
N PRO A 86 -2.49 10.59 -1.25
CA PRO A 86 -3.31 11.66 -0.69
C PRO A 86 -2.50 12.95 -0.63
N ASN A 87 -2.35 13.66 -1.77
CA ASN A 87 -2.04 15.10 -1.89
C ASN A 87 -1.71 15.52 -3.34
N ASN A 88 -2.61 15.28 -4.30
CA ASN A 88 -2.46 15.88 -5.64
C ASN A 88 -3.01 17.31 -5.75
N HIS A 89 -3.30 17.98 -4.63
CA HIS A 89 -3.52 19.43 -4.60
C HIS A 89 -2.18 20.15 -4.52
N SER A 90 -1.44 20.20 -5.61
CA SER A 90 -0.34 21.16 -5.77
C SER A 90 -0.53 22.02 -7.03
N ARG A 91 -1.07 23.22 -6.76
CA ARG A 91 -1.18 24.45 -7.57
C ARG A 91 -2.14 24.50 -8.76
#